data_AF-A0A7S1PMS9-F1
#
_entry.id   AF-A0A7S1PMS9-F1
#
_cell.length_a   1.000
_cell.length_b   1.000
_cell.length_c   1.000
_cell.angle_alpha   90.00
_cell.angle_beta   90.00
_cell.angle_gamma   90.00
#
_symmetry.space_group_name_H-M   'P 1'
#
loop_
_entity.id
_entity.type
_entity.pdbx_description
1 polymer ?
#
loop_
_entity_poly.entity_id
_entity_poly.type
_entity_poly.pdbx_seq_one_letter_code
_entity_poly.pdbx_strand_id
1 'polypeptide(L)'
;MDAAREEASALQKECDAAHIEASESRVAADQAEAASAKAEREAADLRKELREALSQQARSPAAQQPPASASASSWQQDIVAGVMDQRGSGGSHHPPGDAAGEDFDRDIARLARQSAASQRSAQDSLKLEVESLREALKQQQKQAAAKDASLTRLSRELEQRKADERKVEAANYAKNVIVQFVSAPSDDVRAKMLPALSAVLEFDANDKATVQRAFPRVTHL
;
A
#
# COMPACT_ATOMS: atom_id res chain seq x y z
N MET A 1 -61.27 -7.30 20.90
CA MET A 1 -60.56 -6.02 21.19
C MET A 1 -59.13 -6.27 21.66
N ASP A 2 -58.84 -7.35 22.39
CA ASP A 2 -57.49 -7.58 22.94
C ASP A 2 -56.44 -8.07 21.92
N ALA A 3 -56.83 -8.89 20.94
CA ALA A 3 -55.90 -9.41 19.92
C ALA A 3 -55.24 -8.31 19.07
N ALA A 4 -55.99 -7.27 18.69
CA ALA A 4 -55.46 -6.14 17.93
C ALA A 4 -54.49 -5.28 18.76
N ARG A 5 -54.63 -5.28 20.09
CA ARG A 5 -53.74 -4.57 21.02
C ARG A 5 -52.44 -5.33 21.25
N GLU A 6 -52.50 -6.65 21.32
CA GLU A 6 -51.31 -7.51 21.38
C GLU A 6 -50.50 -7.45 20.07
N GLU A 7 -51.16 -7.47 18.91
CA GLU A 7 -50.52 -7.38 17.60
C GLU A 7 -49.83 -6.01 17.40
N ALA A 8 -50.48 -4.91 17.81
CA ALA A 8 -49.86 -3.59 17.78
C ALA A 8 -48.66 -3.46 18.74
N SER A 9 -48.71 -4.12 19.90
CA SER A 9 -47.61 -4.13 20.88
C SER A 9 -46.41 -4.95 20.37
N ALA A 10 -46.66 -6.05 19.66
CA ALA A 10 -45.61 -6.85 19.03
C ALA A 10 -44.91 -6.09 17.90
N LEU A 11 -45.67 -5.44 17.02
CA LEU A 11 -45.13 -4.63 15.92
C LEU A 11 -44.33 -3.42 16.44
N GLN A 12 -44.77 -2.79 17.53
CA GLN A 12 -44.02 -1.68 18.13
C GLN A 12 -42.64 -2.14 18.64
N LYS A 13 -42.58 -3.29 19.32
CA LYS A 13 -41.32 -3.86 19.82
C LYS A 13 -40.37 -4.25 18.69
N GLU A 14 -40.91 -4.76 17.58
CA GLU A 14 -40.11 -5.10 16.39
C GLU A 14 -39.54 -3.85 15.71
N CYS A 15 -40.32 -2.77 15.59
CA CYS A 15 -39.85 -1.47 15.12
C CYS A 15 -38.75 -0.88 16.02
N ASP A 16 -38.92 -0.96 17.34
CA ASP A 16 -37.94 -0.43 18.29
C ASP A 16 -36.62 -1.23 18.23
N ALA A 17 -36.70 -2.56 18.10
CA ALA A 17 -35.53 -3.43 17.94
C ALA A 17 -34.78 -3.12 16.63
N ALA A 18 -35.51 -2.99 15.51
CA ALA A 18 -34.92 -2.63 14.22
C ALA A 18 -34.27 -1.23 14.25
N HIS A 19 -34.84 -0.29 15.02
CA HIS A 19 -34.26 1.05 15.15
C HIS A 19 -32.96 1.05 15.95
N ILE A 20 -32.89 0.25 17.02
CA ILE A 20 -31.66 0.07 17.81
C ILE A 20 -30.57 -0.53 16.94
N GLU A 21 -30.87 -1.62 16.21
CA GLU A 21 -29.90 -2.28 15.32
C GLU A 21 -29.39 -1.33 14.22
N ALA A 22 -30.28 -0.54 13.61
CA ALA A 22 -29.90 0.47 12.62
C ALA A 22 -29.03 1.59 13.22
N SER A 23 -29.26 1.98 14.47
CA SER A 23 -28.45 2.99 15.16
C SER A 23 -27.06 2.47 15.51
N GLU A 24 -26.94 1.22 15.94
CA GLU A 24 -25.67 0.57 16.25
C GLU A 24 -24.83 0.35 14.98
N SER A 25 -25.49 -0.05 13.88
CA SER A 25 -24.85 -0.20 12.57
C SER A 25 -24.28 1.13 12.05
N ARG A 26 -25.00 2.25 12.25
CA ARG A 26 -24.52 3.60 11.91
C ARG A 26 -23.31 4.02 12.76
N VAL A 27 -23.35 3.79 14.06
CA VAL A 27 -22.22 4.10 14.95
C VAL A 27 -20.98 3.28 14.57
N ALA A 28 -21.15 2.01 14.21
CA ALA A 28 -20.04 1.17 13.75
C ALA A 28 -19.46 1.65 12.40
N ALA A 29 -20.32 2.11 11.48
CA ALA A 29 -19.88 2.69 10.21
C ALA A 29 -19.08 4.00 10.41
N ASP A 30 -19.58 4.90 11.26
CA ASP A 30 -18.92 6.16 11.59
C ASP A 30 -17.55 5.93 12.25
N GLN A 31 -17.45 4.92 13.13
CA GLN A 31 -16.19 4.53 13.76
C GLN A 31 -15.19 3.94 12.76
N ALA A 32 -15.65 3.15 11.79
CA ALA A 32 -14.81 2.61 10.73
C ALA A 32 -14.28 3.70 9.80
N GLU A 33 -15.12 4.68 9.44
CA GLU A 33 -14.71 5.84 8.62
C GLU A 33 -13.69 6.71 9.35
N ALA A 34 -13.89 6.98 10.64
CA ALA A 34 -12.93 7.71 11.47
C ALA A 34 -11.58 6.99 11.59
N ALA A 35 -11.59 5.66 11.74
CA ALA A 35 -10.38 4.85 11.77
C ALA A 35 -9.63 4.87 10.43
N SER A 36 -10.35 4.79 9.31
CA SER A 36 -9.79 4.90 7.96
C SER A 36 -9.14 6.27 7.73
N ALA A 37 -9.83 7.36 8.11
CA ALA A 37 -9.29 8.71 7.97
C ALA A 37 -8.03 8.93 8.83
N LYS A 38 -7.95 8.29 10.01
CA LYS A 38 -6.74 8.32 10.84
C LYS A 38 -5.58 7.57 10.18
N ALA A 39 -5.83 6.38 9.65
CA ALA A 39 -4.80 5.58 8.96
C ALA A 39 -4.26 6.28 7.70
N GLU A 40 -5.13 6.98 6.94
CA GLU A 40 -4.71 7.75 5.77
C GLU A 40 -3.81 8.95 6.13
N ARG A 41 -4.06 9.62 7.26
CA ARG A 41 -3.20 10.70 7.74
C ARG A 41 -1.82 10.18 8.15
N GLU A 42 -1.78 9.09 8.91
CA GLU A 42 -0.52 8.44 9.30
C GLU A 42 0.29 7.97 8.07
N ALA A 43 -0.39 7.42 7.06
CA ALA A 43 0.25 7.03 5.81
C ALA A 43 0.77 8.23 4.99
N ALA A 44 0.06 9.37 5.03
CA ALA A 44 0.50 10.60 4.37
C ALA A 44 1.75 11.19 5.05
N ASP A 45 1.80 11.16 6.39
CA ASP A 45 2.94 11.62 7.17
C ASP A 45 4.19 10.75 6.91
N LEU A 46 4.05 9.43 6.92
CA LEU A 46 5.16 8.51 6.58
C LEU A 46 5.67 8.71 5.15
N ARG A 47 4.78 8.99 4.18
CA ARG A 47 5.17 9.30 2.80
C ARG A 47 5.95 10.61 2.70
N LYS A 48 5.60 11.59 3.53
CA LYS A 48 6.32 12.86 3.60
C LYS A 48 7.70 12.67 4.21
N GLU A 49 7.82 11.95 5.31
CA GLU A 49 9.10 11.61 5.93
C GLU A 49 10.01 10.82 4.98
N LEU A 50 9.47 9.83 4.27
CA LEU A 50 10.24 9.05 3.29
C LEU A 50 10.75 9.95 2.15
N ARG A 51 9.93 10.89 1.68
CA ARG A 51 10.33 11.86 0.64
C ARG A 51 11.44 12.79 1.15
N GLU A 52 11.34 13.25 2.40
CA GLU A 52 12.36 14.08 3.03
C GLU A 52 13.67 13.31 3.21
N ALA A 53 13.63 12.05 3.68
CA ALA A 53 14.79 11.17 3.79
C ALA A 53 15.48 10.93 2.44
N LEU A 54 14.71 10.63 1.39
CA LEU A 54 15.24 10.48 0.03
C LEU A 54 15.85 11.79 -0.50
N SER A 55 15.25 12.94 -0.17
CA SER A 55 15.80 14.25 -0.57
C SER A 55 17.10 14.60 0.16
N GLN A 56 17.25 14.17 1.43
CA GLN A 56 18.49 14.33 2.19
C GLN A 56 19.58 13.39 1.65
N GLN A 57 19.23 12.16 1.30
CA GLN A 57 20.16 11.22 0.66
C GLN A 57 20.67 11.72 -0.70
N ALA A 58 19.82 12.39 -1.48
CA ALA A 58 20.21 13.02 -2.75
C ALA A 58 21.08 14.29 -2.58
N ARG A 59 21.06 14.91 -1.40
CA ARG A 59 21.90 16.09 -1.05
C ARG A 59 23.22 15.70 -0.39
N SER A 60 23.38 14.45 0.04
CA SER A 60 24.67 13.94 0.50
C SER A 60 25.67 13.91 -0.67
N PRO A 61 26.90 14.42 -0.51
CA PRO A 61 27.89 14.55 -1.59
C PRO A 61 28.43 13.23 -2.16
N ALA A 62 27.89 12.07 -1.74
CA ALA A 62 28.25 10.77 -2.29
C ALA A 62 27.65 10.47 -3.67
N ALA A 63 26.66 11.26 -4.14
CA ALA A 63 26.01 11.04 -5.44
C ALA A 63 26.55 11.92 -6.59
N GLN A 64 27.53 12.79 -6.33
CA GLN A 64 28.23 13.55 -7.36
C GLN A 64 29.62 12.98 -7.62
N GLN A 65 29.69 11.77 -8.16
CA GLN A 65 30.85 11.37 -8.96
C GLN A 65 30.35 10.84 -10.32
N PRO A 66 30.80 11.42 -11.44
CA PRO A 66 30.62 10.77 -12.73
C PRO A 66 31.42 9.45 -12.77
N PRO A 67 31.06 8.47 -13.62
CA PRO A 67 31.78 7.22 -13.70
C PRO A 67 33.16 7.47 -14.31
N ALA A 68 34.17 7.67 -13.45
CA ALA A 68 35.56 7.61 -13.85
C ALA A 68 35.91 6.14 -14.13
N SER A 69 35.86 5.80 -15.42
CA SER A 69 36.68 4.74 -15.99
C SER A 69 38.13 4.83 -15.49
N ALA A 70 38.69 3.67 -15.13
CA ALA A 70 40.11 3.44 -14.84
C ALA A 70 40.65 4.04 -13.54
N SER A 71 40.61 3.26 -12.45
CA SER A 71 41.82 2.98 -11.66
C SER A 71 41.58 1.83 -10.68
N ALA A 72 41.56 0.60 -11.21
CA ALA A 72 41.66 -0.60 -10.39
C ALA A 72 43.14 -0.79 -10.01
N SER A 73 43.69 -0.01 -9.07
CA SER A 73 45.07 -0.18 -8.54
C SER A 73 45.35 0.63 -7.25
N SER A 74 44.44 0.67 -6.27
CA SER A 74 44.68 1.44 -5.03
C SER A 74 44.49 0.68 -3.71
N TRP A 75 44.22 -0.63 -3.73
CA TRP A 75 44.02 -1.42 -2.49
C TRP A 75 45.07 -2.51 -2.27
N GLN A 76 46.21 -2.45 -2.96
CA GLN A 76 47.28 -3.46 -2.85
C GLN A 76 48.65 -2.90 -2.42
N GLN A 77 48.78 -1.63 -2.04
CA GLN A 77 50.10 -1.08 -1.67
C GLN A 77 50.28 -0.70 -0.19
N ASP A 78 49.24 -0.76 0.65
CA ASP A 78 49.34 -0.32 2.06
C ASP A 78 49.70 -1.42 3.07
N ILE A 79 49.91 -2.66 2.64
CA ILE A 79 50.30 -3.77 3.55
C ILE A 79 51.80 -4.10 3.46
N VAL A 80 52.54 -3.57 2.47
CA VAL A 80 53.96 -3.93 2.27
C VAL A 80 54.94 -2.84 2.76
N ALA A 81 54.47 -1.62 3.01
CA ALA A 81 55.33 -0.52 3.49
C ALA A 81 55.63 -0.54 5.00
N GLY A 82 54.97 -1.41 5.79
CA GLY A 82 55.14 -1.46 7.25
C GLY A 82 56.20 -2.42 7.79
N VAL A 83 56.87 -3.21 6.95
CA VAL A 83 57.78 -4.30 7.39
C VAL A 83 59.26 -4.06 7.04
N MET A 84 59.60 -2.95 6.38
CA MET A 84 60.97 -2.69 5.88
C MET A 84 61.60 -1.38 6.37
N ASP A 85 61.14 -0.79 7.49
CA ASP A 85 61.78 0.40 8.09
C ASP A 85 62.22 0.19 9.55
N GLN A 86 62.96 -0.90 9.77
CA GLN A 86 63.82 -1.04 10.95
C GLN A 86 65.23 -1.47 10.50
N ARG A 87 65.89 -0.59 9.74
CA ARG A 87 67.32 -0.73 9.48
C ARG A 87 68.01 0.63 9.53
N GLY A 88 68.42 1.02 10.74
CA GLY A 88 69.51 1.98 10.90
C GLY A 88 69.38 2.90 12.12
N SER A 89 69.90 2.47 13.27
CA SER A 89 70.87 3.29 14.04
C SER A 89 71.44 2.52 15.23
N GLY A 90 72.76 2.25 15.18
CA GLY A 90 73.69 2.20 16.32
C GLY A 90 73.47 1.18 17.46
N GLY A 91 74.20 0.07 17.42
CA GLY A 91 74.40 -0.78 18.60
C GLY A 91 75.16 -2.06 18.30
N SER A 92 76.45 -2.09 18.64
CA SER A 92 77.35 -3.25 18.54
C SER A 92 76.82 -4.47 19.31
N HIS A 93 76.79 -5.67 18.69
CA HIS A 93 77.31 -6.96 19.21
C HIS A 93 76.79 -8.18 18.41
N HIS A 94 77.75 -8.98 17.90
CA HIS A 94 77.72 -10.40 17.48
C HIS A 94 76.63 -10.97 16.54
N PRO A 95 76.99 -11.74 15.49
CA PRO A 95 76.02 -12.53 14.74
C PRO A 95 75.73 -13.86 15.49
N PRO A 96 74.46 -14.24 15.71
CA PRO A 96 74.14 -15.63 16.04
C PRO A 96 73.98 -16.43 14.74
N GLY A 97 74.42 -17.69 14.78
CA GLY A 97 74.49 -18.59 13.63
C GLY A 97 73.14 -18.96 13.00
N ASP A 98 73.25 -19.46 11.77
CA ASP A 98 72.23 -19.88 10.79
C ASP A 98 71.23 -20.97 11.23
N ALA A 99 70.94 -21.14 12.52
CA ALA A 99 69.97 -22.14 13.01
C ALA A 99 68.60 -21.56 13.41
N ALA A 100 68.41 -20.23 13.36
CA ALA A 100 67.19 -19.56 13.83
C ALA A 100 66.21 -19.15 12.71
N GLY A 101 66.58 -19.30 11.43
CA GLY A 101 65.74 -18.93 10.29
C GLY A 101 64.65 -19.95 9.94
N GLU A 102 64.94 -21.25 10.14
CA GLU A 102 64.00 -22.33 9.75
C GLU A 102 62.74 -22.37 10.62
N ASP A 103 62.85 -22.05 11.91
CA ASP A 103 61.71 -22.02 12.82
C ASP A 103 60.83 -20.79 12.58
N PHE A 104 61.44 -19.64 12.26
CA PHE A 104 60.71 -18.41 11.94
C PHE A 104 59.94 -18.54 10.61
N ASP A 105 60.55 -19.09 9.57
CA ASP A 105 59.89 -19.35 8.29
C ASP A 105 58.77 -20.41 8.42
N ARG A 106 58.98 -21.42 9.28
CA ARG A 106 57.96 -22.42 9.58
C ARG A 106 56.75 -21.81 10.32
N ASP A 107 56.98 -20.89 11.24
CA ASP A 107 55.91 -20.19 11.97
C ASP A 107 55.13 -19.23 11.06
N ILE A 108 55.82 -18.50 10.16
CA ILE A 108 55.16 -17.68 9.14
C ILE A 108 54.30 -18.55 8.21
N ALA A 109 54.83 -19.68 7.73
CA ALA A 109 54.08 -20.61 6.88
C ALA A 109 52.89 -21.26 7.61
N ARG A 110 52.96 -21.41 8.93
CA ARG A 110 51.84 -21.90 9.75
C ARG A 110 50.76 -20.83 9.91
N LEU A 111 51.16 -19.58 10.16
CA LEU A 111 50.24 -18.44 10.28
C LEU A 111 49.49 -18.20 8.96
N ALA A 112 50.20 -18.25 7.82
CA ALA A 112 49.61 -18.08 6.49
C ALA A 112 48.62 -19.21 6.15
N ARG A 113 48.87 -20.45 6.59
CA ARG A 113 47.93 -21.56 6.42
C ARG A 113 46.68 -21.41 7.30
N GLN A 114 46.85 -20.90 8.53
CA GLN A 114 45.74 -20.68 9.45
C GLN A 114 44.86 -19.51 9.00
N SER A 115 45.46 -18.43 8.49
CA SER A 115 44.73 -17.30 7.91
C SER A 115 44.01 -17.70 6.61
N ALA A 116 44.64 -18.47 5.73
CA ALA A 116 44.00 -18.98 4.52
C ALA A 116 42.82 -19.92 4.83
N ALA A 117 42.92 -20.76 5.87
CA ALA A 117 41.82 -21.60 6.32
C ALA A 117 40.63 -20.77 6.86
N SER A 118 40.93 -19.75 7.67
CA SER A 118 39.91 -18.83 8.21
C SER A 118 39.24 -17.98 7.13
N GLN A 119 40.00 -17.53 6.14
CA GLN A 119 39.45 -16.79 4.99
C GLN A 119 38.56 -17.68 4.12
N ARG A 120 38.93 -18.94 3.88
CA ARG A 120 38.07 -19.89 3.16
C ARG A 120 36.77 -20.15 3.92
N SER A 121 36.81 -20.36 5.24
CA SER A 121 35.59 -20.56 6.02
C SER A 121 34.68 -19.33 6.02
N ALA A 122 35.26 -18.12 6.10
CA ALA A 122 34.50 -16.88 5.99
C ALA A 122 33.87 -16.71 4.60
N GLN A 123 34.60 -17.06 3.55
CA GLN A 123 34.10 -17.01 2.17
C GLN A 123 32.95 -18.00 1.95
N ASP A 124 33.05 -19.21 2.51
CA ASP A 124 31.99 -20.21 2.39
C ASP A 124 30.74 -19.82 3.21
N SER A 125 30.91 -19.22 4.38
CA SER A 125 29.81 -18.62 5.14
C SER A 125 29.12 -17.50 4.35
N LEU A 126 29.90 -16.63 3.69
CA LEU A 126 29.36 -15.54 2.89
C LEU A 126 28.59 -16.05 1.66
N LYS A 127 29.06 -17.14 1.02
CA LYS A 127 28.33 -17.77 -0.09
C LYS A 127 26.97 -18.30 0.37
N LEU A 128 26.92 -18.99 1.52
CA LEU A 128 25.68 -19.50 2.09
C LEU A 128 24.71 -18.37 2.43
N GLU A 129 25.22 -17.26 2.98
CA GLU A 129 24.41 -16.07 3.27
C GLU A 129 23.86 -15.42 1.99
N VAL A 130 24.69 -15.29 0.95
CA VAL A 130 24.25 -14.77 -0.36
C VAL A 130 23.19 -15.66 -0.99
N GLU A 131 23.33 -16.99 -0.91
CA GLU A 131 22.32 -17.93 -1.41
C GLU A 131 21.02 -17.84 -0.61
N SER A 132 21.10 -17.74 0.72
CA SER A 132 19.93 -17.54 1.58
C SER A 132 19.19 -16.24 1.25
N LEU A 133 19.92 -15.12 1.10
CA LEU A 133 19.35 -13.83 0.74
C LEU A 133 18.73 -13.85 -0.67
N ARG A 134 19.34 -14.56 -1.62
CA ARG A 134 18.77 -14.73 -2.97
C ARG A 134 17.45 -15.48 -2.95
N GLU A 135 17.35 -16.56 -2.17
CA GLU A 135 16.11 -17.32 -2.06
C GLU A 135 15.03 -16.51 -1.32
N ALA A 136 15.40 -15.80 -0.26
CA ALA A 136 14.50 -14.89 0.44
C ALA A 136 13.94 -13.80 -0.50
N LEU A 137 14.80 -13.18 -1.32
CA LEU A 137 14.39 -12.18 -2.30
C LEU A 137 13.43 -12.76 -3.35
N LYS A 138 13.72 -13.96 -3.86
CA LYS A 138 12.85 -14.66 -4.82
C LYS A 138 11.48 -14.96 -4.20
N GLN A 139 11.45 -15.38 -2.94
CA GLN A 139 10.20 -15.64 -2.23
C GLN A 139 9.42 -14.34 -1.98
N GLN A 140 10.10 -13.26 -1.63
CA GLN A 140 9.49 -11.95 -1.46
C GLN A 140 8.91 -11.42 -2.78
N GLN A 141 9.60 -11.59 -3.91
CA GLN A 141 9.09 -11.21 -5.23
C GLN A 141 7.82 -11.99 -5.60
N LYS A 142 7.78 -13.31 -5.32
CA LYS A 142 6.57 -14.13 -5.52
C LYS A 142 5.40 -13.62 -4.67
N GLN A 143 5.65 -13.28 -3.41
CA GLN A 143 4.62 -12.74 -2.53
C GLN A 143 4.15 -11.35 -2.98
N ALA A 144 5.05 -10.50 -3.46
CA ALA A 144 4.70 -9.19 -4.02
C ALA A 144 3.79 -9.36 -5.25
N ALA A 145 4.15 -10.22 -6.20
CA ALA A 145 3.32 -10.50 -7.37
C ALA A 145 1.94 -11.07 -6.99
N ALA A 146 1.86 -11.94 -5.99
CA ALA A 146 0.58 -12.46 -5.49
C ALA A 146 -0.28 -11.37 -4.85
N LYS A 147 0.34 -10.44 -4.10
CA LYS A 147 -0.36 -9.28 -3.52
C LYS A 147 -0.87 -8.34 -4.60
N ASP A 148 -0.06 -8.03 -5.62
CA ASP A 148 -0.47 -7.16 -6.74
C ASP A 148 -1.63 -7.76 -7.52
N ALA A 149 -1.60 -9.08 -7.75
CA ALA A 149 -2.73 -9.79 -8.38
C ALA A 149 -4.01 -9.70 -7.52
N SER A 150 -3.88 -9.87 -6.20
CA SER A 150 -5.00 -9.72 -5.26
C SER A 150 -5.56 -8.30 -5.25
N LEU A 151 -4.68 -7.28 -5.21
CA LEU A 151 -5.08 -5.87 -5.25
C LEU A 151 -5.82 -5.53 -6.54
N THR A 152 -5.35 -6.04 -7.68
CA THR A 152 -6.01 -5.86 -8.97
C THR A 152 -7.41 -6.48 -8.96
N ARG A 153 -7.55 -7.70 -8.41
CA ARG A 153 -8.86 -8.37 -8.28
C ARG A 153 -9.81 -7.57 -7.38
N LEU A 154 -9.35 -7.18 -6.20
CA LEU A 154 -10.15 -6.40 -5.24
C LEU A 154 -10.55 -5.05 -5.79
N SER A 155 -9.68 -4.39 -6.55
CA SER A 155 -9.99 -3.11 -7.21
C SER A 155 -11.14 -3.28 -8.21
N ARG A 156 -11.12 -4.35 -9.01
CA ARG A 156 -12.21 -4.66 -9.94
C ARG A 156 -13.52 -4.99 -9.21
N GLU A 157 -13.46 -5.80 -8.16
CA GLU A 157 -14.64 -6.12 -7.34
C GLU A 157 -15.26 -4.86 -6.72
N LEU A 158 -14.42 -3.93 -6.24
CA LEU A 158 -14.85 -2.66 -5.67
C LEU A 158 -15.52 -1.77 -6.72
N GLU A 159 -14.93 -1.65 -7.92
CA GLU A 159 -15.55 -0.91 -9.04
C GLU A 159 -16.92 -1.50 -9.42
N GLN A 160 -17.03 -2.83 -9.46
CA GLN A 160 -18.30 -3.49 -9.73
C GLN A 160 -19.34 -3.20 -8.64
N ARG A 161 -18.96 -3.30 -7.36
CA ARG A 161 -19.87 -2.96 -6.25
C ARG A 161 -20.34 -1.51 -6.31
N LYS A 162 -19.43 -0.57 -6.58
CA LYS A 162 -19.80 0.84 -6.80
C LYS A 162 -20.77 1.03 -7.96
N ALA A 163 -20.58 0.29 -9.05
CA ALA A 163 -21.51 0.33 -10.18
C ALA A 163 -22.90 -0.22 -9.80
N ASP A 164 -22.94 -1.27 -8.98
CA ASP A 164 -24.20 -1.85 -8.50
C ASP A 164 -24.90 -0.94 -7.47
N GLU A 165 -24.16 -0.32 -6.56
CA GLU A 165 -24.68 0.71 -5.64
C GLU A 165 -25.31 1.88 -6.40
N ARG A 166 -24.64 2.40 -7.44
CA ARG A 166 -25.22 3.45 -8.30
C ARG A 166 -26.54 3.03 -8.96
N LYS A 167 -26.70 1.76 -9.34
CA LYS A 167 -27.97 1.26 -9.89
C LYS A 167 -29.06 1.25 -8.82
N VAL A 168 -28.72 0.82 -7.61
CA VAL A 168 -29.66 0.82 -6.47
C VAL A 168 -30.07 2.25 -6.12
N GLU A 169 -29.12 3.19 -6.08
CA GLU A 169 -29.39 4.62 -5.87
C GLU A 169 -30.30 5.19 -6.96
N ALA A 170 -30.01 4.91 -8.23
CA ALA A 170 -30.85 5.33 -9.35
C ALA A 170 -32.27 4.77 -9.27
N ALA A 171 -32.41 3.48 -8.94
CA ALA A 171 -33.72 2.84 -8.74
C ALA A 171 -34.49 3.44 -7.55
N ASN A 172 -33.81 3.71 -6.44
CA ASN A 172 -34.41 4.37 -5.28
C ASN A 172 -34.81 5.80 -5.59
N TYR A 173 -34.00 6.54 -6.35
CA TYR A 173 -34.34 7.88 -6.82
C TYR A 173 -35.60 7.84 -7.69
N ALA A 174 -35.66 6.94 -8.68
CA ALA A 174 -36.85 6.77 -9.53
C ALA A 174 -38.10 6.43 -8.71
N LYS A 175 -37.98 5.48 -7.76
CA LYS A 175 -39.06 5.14 -6.84
C LYS A 175 -39.53 6.36 -6.04
N ASN A 176 -38.61 7.15 -5.49
CA ASN A 176 -38.96 8.34 -4.71
C ASN A 176 -39.68 9.39 -5.54
N VAL A 177 -39.22 9.65 -6.77
CA VAL A 177 -39.88 10.60 -7.69
C VAL A 177 -41.28 10.12 -8.04
N ILE A 178 -41.48 8.83 -8.32
CA ILE A 178 -42.80 8.24 -8.59
C ILE A 178 -43.72 8.39 -7.37
N VAL A 179 -43.24 8.02 -6.17
CA VAL A 179 -44.03 8.12 -4.93
C VAL A 179 -44.43 9.56 -4.64
N GLN A 180 -43.53 10.52 -4.84
CA GLN A 180 -43.83 11.94 -4.68
C GLN A 180 -44.87 12.43 -5.69
N PHE A 181 -44.80 11.98 -6.94
CA PHE A 181 -45.78 12.33 -7.96
C PHE A 181 -47.17 11.78 -7.65
N VAL A 182 -47.27 10.51 -7.24
CA VAL A 182 -48.54 9.87 -6.88
C VAL A 182 -49.14 10.50 -5.62
N SER A 183 -48.29 10.84 -4.64
CA SER A 183 -48.70 11.45 -3.37
C SER A 183 -48.90 12.97 -3.46
N ALA A 184 -48.68 13.59 -4.63
CA ALA A 184 -48.73 15.03 -4.76
C ALA A 184 -50.17 15.56 -4.51
N PRO A 185 -50.33 16.60 -3.67
CA PRO A 185 -51.64 17.07 -3.22
C PRO A 185 -52.42 17.86 -4.27
N SER A 186 -51.79 18.27 -5.37
CA SER A 186 -52.44 19.03 -6.44
C SER A 186 -51.86 18.72 -7.81
N ASP A 187 -52.68 18.96 -8.84
CA ASP A 187 -52.25 18.82 -10.23
C ASP A 187 -51.14 19.78 -10.63
N ASP A 188 -51.08 20.96 -10.02
CA ASP A 188 -50.02 21.93 -10.29
C ASP A 188 -48.66 21.45 -9.74
N VAL A 189 -48.65 20.71 -8.63
CA VAL A 189 -47.43 20.06 -8.12
C VAL A 189 -47.05 18.87 -9.00
N ARG A 190 -48.02 18.03 -9.40
CA ARG A 190 -47.79 16.92 -10.35
C ARG A 190 -47.18 17.42 -11.66
N ALA A 191 -47.74 18.49 -12.23
CA ALA A 191 -47.28 19.07 -13.48
C ALA A 191 -45.80 19.51 -13.42
N LYS A 192 -45.35 20.07 -12.29
CA LYS A 192 -43.95 20.47 -12.07
C LYS A 192 -42.98 19.29 -11.99
N MET A 193 -43.46 18.12 -11.61
CA MET A 193 -42.66 16.90 -11.46
C MET A 193 -42.54 16.10 -12.76
N LEU A 194 -43.43 16.31 -13.73
CA LEU A 194 -43.45 15.56 -14.98
C LEU A 194 -42.13 15.61 -15.78
N PRO A 195 -41.42 16.76 -15.90
CA PRO A 195 -40.12 16.79 -16.58
C PRO A 195 -39.04 15.94 -15.89
N ALA A 196 -39.07 15.88 -14.55
CA ALA A 196 -38.16 15.01 -13.81
C ALA A 196 -38.50 13.53 -14.03
N LEU A 197 -39.80 13.19 -14.05
CA LEU A 197 -40.25 11.83 -14.36
C LEU A 197 -39.91 11.42 -15.79
N SER A 198 -40.10 12.29 -16.78
CA SER A 198 -39.79 11.97 -18.18
C SER A 198 -38.29 11.72 -18.38
N ALA A 199 -37.43 12.45 -17.67
CA ALA A 199 -36.00 12.23 -17.70
C ALA A 199 -35.59 10.92 -17.00
N VAL A 200 -36.15 10.64 -15.82
CA VAL A 200 -35.77 9.47 -15.01
C VAL A 200 -36.27 8.15 -15.60
N LEU A 201 -37.45 8.19 -16.22
CA LEU A 201 -38.07 7.02 -16.87
C LEU A 201 -37.76 6.95 -18.37
N GLU A 202 -36.93 7.87 -18.87
CA GLU A 202 -36.51 7.94 -20.27
C GLU A 202 -37.68 7.88 -21.26
N PHE A 203 -38.72 8.69 -21.01
CA PHE A 203 -39.92 8.72 -21.86
C PHE A 203 -39.56 9.00 -23.31
N ASP A 204 -40.10 8.17 -24.20
CA ASP A 204 -39.96 8.38 -25.63
C ASP A 204 -40.88 9.52 -26.12
N ALA A 205 -40.80 9.84 -27.42
CA ALA A 205 -41.61 10.92 -27.98
C ALA A 205 -43.13 10.67 -27.87
N ASN A 206 -43.58 9.41 -27.90
CA ASN A 206 -44.99 9.04 -27.78
C ASN A 206 -45.47 9.16 -26.34
N ASP A 207 -44.65 8.74 -25.37
CA ASP A 207 -44.91 8.87 -23.94
C ASP A 207 -45.04 10.35 -23.58
N LYS A 208 -44.09 11.17 -24.03
CA LYS A 208 -44.10 12.63 -23.81
C LYS A 208 -45.35 13.28 -24.41
N ALA A 209 -45.74 12.92 -25.64
CA ALA A 209 -46.95 13.45 -26.27
C ALA A 209 -48.23 13.04 -25.54
N THR A 210 -48.29 11.80 -25.03
CA THR A 210 -49.43 11.29 -24.25
C THR A 210 -49.57 12.05 -22.93
N VAL A 211 -48.45 12.28 -22.24
CA VAL A 211 -48.42 13.04 -20.99
C VAL A 211 -48.77 14.50 -21.21
N GLN A 212 -48.28 15.16 -22.26
CA GLN A 212 -48.66 16.54 -22.61
C GLN A 212 -50.16 16.67 -22.90
N ARG A 213 -50.78 15.66 -23.51
CA ARG A 213 -52.23 15.65 -23.75
C ARG A 213 -53.03 15.54 -22.44
N ALA A 214 -52.55 14.73 -21.50
CA ALA A 214 -53.17 14.59 -20.17
C ALA A 214 -52.92 15.80 -19.27
N PHE A 215 -51.79 16.49 -19.45
CA PHE A 215 -51.37 17.67 -18.69
C PHE A 215 -51.06 18.86 -19.61
N PRO A 216 -52.07 19.54 -20.17
CA PRO A 216 -51.88 20.58 -21.19
C PRO A 216 -51.07 21.81 -20.72
N ARG A 217 -50.91 21.96 -19.40
CA ARG A 217 -50.14 23.05 -18.78
C ARG A 217 -48.62 22.81 -18.84
N VAL A 218 -48.18 21.59 -19.14
CA VAL A 218 -46.76 21.23 -19.24
C VAL A 218 -46.32 21.36 -20.70
N THR A 219 -45.56 22.40 -21.01
CA THR A 219 -45.15 22.74 -22.38
C THR A 219 -43.84 22.09 -22.82
N HIS A 220 -43.03 21.57 -21.89
CA HIS A 220 -41.73 20.96 -22.18
C HIS A 220 -41.52 19.69 -21.33
N LEU A 221 -41.29 18.55 -22.00
CA LEU A 221 -41.09 17.21 -21.41
C LEU A 221 -39.93 16.47 -22.07
#